data_AF-A0A317FJE3-F1
#
_entry.id   AF-A0A317FJE3-F1
#
_cell.length_a   1.000
_cell.length_b   1.000
_cell.length_c   1.000
_cell.angle_alpha   90.00
_cell.angle_beta   90.00
_cell.angle_gamma   90.00
#
_symmetry.space_group_name_H-M   'P 1'
#
loop_
_entity.id
_entity.type
_entity.pdbx_description
1 polymer ?
#
loop_
_entity_poly.entity_id
_entity_poly.type
_entity_poly.pdbx_seq_one_letter_code
_entity_poly.pdbx_strand_id
1 'polypeptide(L)'
;MRRTAALLLVLLLAACQQPSRETVQLAGELRRSPPGTTLAIADRPFDCDVADRACVTLWLHRGAACATLAEAPTTPEAQRPARRDCAVQSFSRARALMPPDATADERMETAIRLADALERQRDRAIGEQRRTDNAAILAAVAPLRASPRGPGDGYADYYAAGVTLNRVQSGDIAAAGRCAALAEARDQAAGAAEAPGLPPLGNRIGQRRAAIAAQFAAQTPRCP
;
A
#
# COMPACT_ATOMS: atom_id res chain seq x y z
N MET A 1 30.94 -36.48 4.90
CA MET A 1 30.97 -35.58 3.72
C MET A 1 29.81 -35.73 2.73
N ARG A 2 28.92 -36.75 2.81
CA ARG A 2 27.79 -36.90 1.87
C ARG A 2 26.55 -36.02 2.15
N ARG A 3 26.38 -35.48 3.37
CA ARG A 3 25.19 -34.67 3.73
C ARG A 3 25.24 -33.23 3.22
N THR A 4 26.42 -32.66 3.03
CA THR A 4 26.60 -31.29 2.52
C THR A 4 26.27 -31.16 1.03
N ALA A 5 26.51 -32.20 0.23
CA ALA A 5 26.22 -32.20 -1.20
C ALA A 5 24.71 -32.21 -1.51
N ALA A 6 23.89 -32.90 -0.70
CA ALA A 6 22.44 -32.92 -0.86
C ALA A 6 21.78 -31.57 -0.52
N LEU A 7 22.31 -30.85 0.49
CA LEU A 7 21.85 -29.51 0.87
C LEU A 7 22.15 -28.45 -0.22
N LEU A 8 23.32 -28.53 -0.85
CA LEU A 8 23.70 -27.64 -1.96
C LEU A 8 22.83 -27.85 -3.21
N LEU A 9 22.45 -29.10 -3.52
CA LEU A 9 21.60 -29.39 -4.68
C LEU A 9 20.16 -28.89 -4.49
N VAL A 10 19.61 -28.99 -3.28
CA VAL A 10 18.26 -28.46 -2.95
C VAL A 10 18.25 -26.92 -2.97
N LEU A 11 19.33 -26.28 -2.52
CA LEU A 11 19.50 -24.82 -2.60
C LEU A 11 19.63 -24.33 -4.06
N LEU A 12 20.29 -25.10 -4.94
CA LEU A 12 20.39 -24.79 -6.37
C LEU A 12 19.06 -24.97 -7.12
N LEU A 13 18.23 -25.95 -6.72
CA LEU A 13 16.91 -26.18 -7.33
C LEU A 13 15.87 -25.13 -6.90
N ALA A 14 15.97 -24.60 -5.68
CA ALA A 14 15.13 -23.48 -5.25
C ALA A 14 15.47 -22.17 -6.00
N ALA A 15 16.72 -22.01 -6.45
CA ALA A 15 17.17 -20.82 -7.18
C ALA A 15 16.71 -20.76 -8.66
N CYS A 16 16.10 -21.84 -9.19
CA CYS A 16 15.60 -21.90 -10.57
C CYS A 16 14.09 -22.20 -10.65
N GLN A 17 13.31 -21.85 -9.63
CA GLN A 17 11.86 -21.89 -9.77
C GLN A 17 11.43 -20.80 -10.77
N GLN A 18 10.82 -21.21 -11.88
CA GLN A 18 10.23 -20.32 -12.87
C GLN A 18 8.71 -20.34 -12.73
N PRO A 19 8.02 -19.21 -12.98
CA PRO A 19 6.56 -19.22 -13.04
C PRO A 19 6.09 -20.16 -14.16
N SER A 20 4.91 -20.75 -13.98
CA SER A 20 4.29 -21.60 -15.01
C SER A 20 4.01 -20.81 -16.29
N ARG A 21 3.89 -21.49 -17.44
CA ARG A 21 3.52 -20.82 -18.71
C ARG A 21 2.15 -20.13 -18.63
N GLU A 22 1.20 -20.75 -17.94
CA GLU A 22 -0.14 -20.19 -17.74
C GLU A 22 -0.07 -18.89 -16.93
N THR A 23 0.72 -18.88 -15.86
CA THR A 23 0.99 -17.69 -15.04
C THR A 23 1.52 -16.54 -15.89
N VAL A 24 2.54 -16.81 -16.72
CA VAL A 24 3.16 -15.79 -17.59
C VAL A 24 2.16 -15.26 -18.62
N GLN A 25 1.36 -16.15 -19.22
CA GLN A 25 0.34 -15.77 -20.19
C GLN A 25 -0.72 -14.87 -19.54
N LEU A 26 -1.28 -15.27 -18.39
CA LEU A 26 -2.28 -14.48 -17.68
C LEU A 26 -1.73 -13.11 -17.25
N ALA A 27 -0.49 -13.07 -16.77
CA ALA A 27 0.17 -11.81 -16.43
C ALA A 27 0.33 -10.91 -17.67
N GLY A 28 0.68 -11.49 -18.82
CA GLY A 28 0.79 -10.77 -20.09
C GLY A 28 -0.54 -10.23 -20.62
N GLU A 29 -1.65 -10.94 -20.39
CA GLU A 29 -3.01 -10.47 -20.69
C GLU A 29 -3.39 -9.30 -19.78
N LEU A 30 -3.14 -9.44 -18.47
CA LEU A 30 -3.49 -8.43 -17.48
C LEU A 30 -2.65 -7.15 -17.62
N ARG A 31 -1.37 -7.25 -17.98
CA ARG A 31 -0.46 -6.08 -18.14
C ARG A 31 -0.97 -5.06 -19.18
N ARG A 32 -1.78 -5.49 -20.14
CA ARG A 32 -2.37 -4.61 -21.16
C ARG A 32 -3.61 -3.86 -20.67
N SER A 33 -4.11 -4.22 -19.49
CA SER A 33 -5.29 -3.64 -18.86
C SER A 33 -4.90 -2.88 -17.58
N PRO A 34 -5.56 -1.78 -17.23
CA PRO A 34 -5.36 -1.17 -15.92
C PRO A 34 -5.65 -2.14 -14.76
N PRO A 35 -4.92 -2.10 -13.64
CA PRO A 35 -5.24 -2.91 -12.46
C PRO A 35 -6.67 -2.65 -11.95
N GLY A 36 -7.39 -3.73 -11.60
CA GLY A 36 -8.75 -3.66 -11.07
C GLY A 36 -9.87 -3.69 -12.12
N THR A 37 -9.55 -3.67 -13.43
CA THR A 37 -10.57 -3.79 -14.50
C THR A 37 -11.26 -5.16 -14.54
N THR A 38 -10.52 -6.20 -14.17
CA THR A 38 -11.01 -7.59 -14.24
C THR A 38 -11.33 -8.08 -12.84
N LEU A 39 -12.53 -7.78 -12.32
CA LEU A 39 -12.93 -8.16 -10.96
C LEU A 39 -12.84 -9.68 -10.69
N ALA A 40 -13.00 -10.50 -11.74
CA ALA A 40 -12.85 -11.95 -11.66
C ALA A 40 -11.46 -12.41 -11.16
N ILE A 41 -10.41 -11.58 -11.27
CA ILE A 41 -9.07 -11.92 -10.77
C ILE A 41 -9.00 -11.93 -9.23
N ALA A 42 -9.93 -11.28 -8.53
CA ALA A 42 -9.96 -11.25 -7.06
C ALA A 42 -10.09 -12.66 -6.45
N ASP A 43 -10.89 -13.51 -7.09
CA ASP A 43 -11.23 -14.86 -6.62
C ASP A 43 -10.55 -15.96 -7.45
N ARG A 44 -9.84 -15.60 -8.53
CA ARG A 44 -9.18 -16.59 -9.39
C ARG A 44 -8.01 -17.25 -8.63
N PRO A 45 -7.98 -18.58 -8.53
CA PRO A 45 -6.82 -19.27 -8.01
C PRO A 45 -5.66 -19.15 -8.99
N PHE A 46 -4.50 -18.80 -8.47
CA PHE A 46 -3.21 -18.93 -9.16
C PHE A 46 -2.16 -19.19 -8.09
N ASP A 47 -1.22 -20.08 -8.38
CA ASP A 47 -0.06 -20.33 -7.54
C ASP A 47 1.12 -19.57 -8.15
N CYS A 48 1.65 -18.58 -7.43
CA CYS A 48 2.73 -17.74 -7.91
C CYS A 48 3.54 -17.16 -6.76
N ASP A 49 4.56 -17.91 -6.36
CA ASP A 49 5.37 -17.63 -5.18
C ASP A 49 6.84 -17.37 -5.51
N VAL A 50 7.14 -17.17 -6.80
CA VAL A 50 8.47 -16.88 -7.33
C VAL A 50 8.68 -15.37 -7.40
N ALA A 51 9.90 -14.91 -7.09
CA ALA A 51 10.31 -13.52 -7.27
C ALA A 51 10.47 -13.17 -8.77
N ASP A 52 9.34 -13.04 -9.47
CA ASP A 52 9.24 -12.80 -10.90
C ASP A 52 8.20 -11.72 -11.21
N ARG A 53 8.46 -10.90 -12.23
CA ARG A 53 7.55 -9.80 -12.62
C ARG A 53 6.14 -10.30 -13.00
N ALA A 54 6.00 -11.51 -13.54
CA ALA A 54 4.69 -12.11 -13.82
C ALA A 54 3.90 -12.35 -12.52
N CYS A 55 4.53 -12.93 -11.48
CA CYS A 55 3.90 -13.10 -10.18
C CYS A 55 3.51 -11.76 -9.56
N VAL A 56 4.42 -10.79 -9.58
CA VAL A 56 4.15 -9.42 -9.10
C VAL A 56 2.92 -8.83 -9.83
N THR A 57 2.86 -8.98 -11.16
CA THR A 57 1.73 -8.51 -11.97
C THR A 57 0.42 -9.15 -11.51
N LEU A 58 0.37 -10.48 -11.35
CA LEU A 58 -0.86 -11.16 -10.91
C LEU A 58 -1.33 -10.68 -9.53
N TRP A 59 -0.41 -10.60 -8.57
CA TRP A 59 -0.73 -10.13 -7.22
C TRP A 59 -1.14 -8.66 -7.18
N LEU A 60 -0.54 -7.80 -8.00
CA LEU A 60 -0.97 -6.40 -8.16
C LEU A 60 -2.41 -6.31 -8.69
N HIS A 61 -2.74 -7.07 -9.73
CA HIS A 61 -4.09 -7.09 -10.30
C HIS A 61 -5.12 -7.66 -9.33
N ARG A 62 -4.78 -8.74 -8.60
CA ARG A 62 -5.62 -9.30 -7.54
C ARG A 62 -5.88 -8.28 -6.44
N GLY A 63 -4.83 -7.61 -5.96
CA GLY A 63 -4.95 -6.58 -4.92
C GLY A 63 -5.85 -5.43 -5.37
N ALA A 64 -5.67 -4.96 -6.59
CA ALA A 64 -6.50 -3.88 -7.15
C ALA A 64 -7.97 -4.31 -7.31
N ALA A 65 -8.24 -5.52 -7.82
CA ALA A 65 -9.60 -6.03 -7.92
C ALA A 65 -10.27 -6.21 -6.55
N CYS A 66 -9.54 -6.74 -5.56
CA CYS A 66 -10.03 -6.85 -4.19
C CYS A 66 -10.32 -5.47 -3.57
N ALA A 67 -9.46 -4.47 -3.79
CA ALA A 67 -9.70 -3.10 -3.35
C ALA A 67 -10.94 -2.47 -4.02
N THR A 68 -11.12 -2.66 -5.32
CA THR A 68 -12.31 -2.20 -6.04
C THR A 68 -13.58 -2.87 -5.50
N LEU A 69 -13.56 -4.19 -5.29
CA LEU A 69 -14.69 -4.90 -4.71
C LEU A 69 -14.99 -4.45 -3.28
N ALA A 70 -13.99 -4.17 -2.45
CA ALA A 70 -14.18 -3.71 -1.08
C ALA A 70 -14.99 -2.40 -0.97
N GLU A 71 -14.87 -1.52 -1.97
CA GLU A 71 -15.50 -0.19 -1.98
C GLU A 71 -16.69 -0.10 -2.95
N ALA A 72 -16.98 -1.17 -3.70
CA ALA A 72 -18.11 -1.21 -4.61
C ALA A 72 -19.44 -1.15 -3.83
N PRO A 73 -20.40 -0.29 -4.25
CA PRO A 73 -21.73 -0.23 -3.63
C PRO A 73 -22.48 -1.56 -3.68
N THR A 74 -22.17 -2.40 -4.67
CA THR A 74 -22.77 -3.72 -4.90
C THR A 74 -22.20 -4.81 -3.99
N THR A 75 -21.06 -4.60 -3.33
CA THR A 75 -20.48 -5.60 -2.42
C THR A 75 -21.17 -5.52 -1.06
N PRO A 76 -21.75 -6.63 -0.56
CA PRO A 76 -22.39 -6.67 0.76
C PRO A 76 -21.42 -6.27 1.88
N GLU A 77 -21.89 -5.50 2.86
CA GLU A 77 -21.04 -4.96 3.94
C GLU A 77 -20.26 -6.07 4.68
N ALA A 78 -20.91 -7.22 4.93
CA ALA A 78 -20.28 -8.37 5.58
C ALA A 78 -19.08 -8.96 4.81
N GLN A 79 -18.99 -8.74 3.48
CA GLN A 79 -17.88 -9.23 2.66
C GLN A 79 -16.76 -8.20 2.52
N ARG A 80 -17.02 -6.91 2.76
CA ARG A 80 -16.04 -5.84 2.55
C ARG A 80 -14.76 -6.01 3.40
N PRO A 81 -14.81 -6.44 4.68
CA PRO A 81 -13.61 -6.72 5.46
C PRO A 81 -12.68 -7.73 4.76
N ALA A 82 -13.21 -8.89 4.36
CA ALA A 82 -12.43 -9.92 3.67
C ALA A 82 -11.85 -9.43 2.32
N ARG A 83 -12.55 -8.53 1.61
CA ARG A 83 -12.03 -7.90 0.38
C ARG A 83 -10.89 -6.93 0.66
N ARG A 84 -10.93 -6.18 1.77
CA ARG A 84 -9.81 -5.31 2.20
C ARG A 84 -8.59 -6.15 2.61
N ASP A 85 -8.82 -7.20 3.37
CA ASP A 85 -7.75 -8.14 3.77
C ASP A 85 -7.11 -8.79 2.54
N CYS A 86 -7.91 -9.22 1.55
CA CYS A 86 -7.40 -9.71 0.27
C CYS A 86 -6.50 -8.67 -0.43
N ALA A 87 -6.90 -7.40 -0.45
CA ALA A 87 -6.12 -6.34 -1.08
C ALA A 87 -4.77 -6.15 -0.39
N VAL A 88 -4.75 -6.04 0.94
CA VAL A 88 -3.52 -5.88 1.73
C VAL A 88 -2.59 -7.08 1.56
N GLN A 89 -3.12 -8.31 1.65
CA GLN A 89 -2.33 -9.53 1.46
C GLN A 89 -1.73 -9.59 0.05
N SER A 90 -2.53 -9.28 -0.97
CA SER A 90 -2.08 -9.34 -2.37
C SER A 90 -1.00 -8.30 -2.66
N PHE A 91 -1.15 -7.05 -2.22
CA PHE A 91 -0.11 -6.03 -2.41
C PHE A 91 1.14 -6.31 -1.58
N SER A 92 0.98 -6.87 -0.38
CA SER A 92 2.12 -7.34 0.44
C SER A 92 2.89 -8.45 -0.29
N ARG A 93 2.18 -9.40 -0.90
CA ARG A 93 2.79 -10.48 -1.69
C ARG A 93 3.49 -9.96 -2.93
N ALA A 94 2.85 -9.06 -3.69
CA ALA A 94 3.45 -8.40 -4.85
C ALA A 94 4.78 -7.70 -4.48
N ARG A 95 4.80 -6.98 -3.35
CA ARG A 95 6.03 -6.32 -2.86
C ARG A 95 7.10 -7.33 -2.44
N ALA A 96 6.72 -8.42 -1.77
CA ALA A 96 7.66 -9.45 -1.32
C ALA A 96 8.30 -10.23 -2.48
N LEU A 97 7.57 -10.41 -3.58
CA LEU A 97 8.03 -11.10 -4.79
C LEU A 97 8.71 -10.16 -5.80
N MET A 98 8.95 -8.91 -5.45
CA MET A 98 9.59 -7.95 -6.34
C MET A 98 11.03 -8.42 -6.66
N PRO A 99 11.37 -8.66 -7.95
CA PRO A 99 12.69 -9.16 -8.30
C PRO A 99 13.79 -8.11 -8.04
N PRO A 100 15.06 -8.53 -7.88
CA PRO A 100 16.16 -7.62 -7.56
C PRO A 100 16.44 -6.60 -8.68
N ASP A 101 16.11 -6.92 -9.93
CA ASP A 101 16.27 -6.04 -11.09
C ASP A 101 15.04 -5.17 -11.38
N ALA A 102 14.01 -5.18 -10.50
CA ALA A 102 12.85 -4.32 -10.65
C ALA A 102 13.22 -2.84 -10.62
N THR A 103 12.56 -2.05 -11.47
CA THR A 103 12.80 -0.61 -11.59
C THR A 103 12.34 0.13 -10.33
N ALA A 104 12.80 1.38 -10.17
CA ALA A 104 12.33 2.24 -9.09
C ALA A 104 10.80 2.42 -9.15
N ASP A 105 10.23 2.60 -10.35
CA ASP A 105 8.79 2.80 -10.55
C ASP A 105 7.97 1.58 -10.14
N GLU A 106 8.40 0.36 -10.49
CA GLU A 106 7.74 -0.89 -10.07
C GLU A 106 7.72 -1.03 -8.54
N ARG A 107 8.83 -0.68 -7.88
CA ARG A 107 8.94 -0.68 -6.41
C ARG A 107 8.06 0.40 -5.78
N MET A 108 8.00 1.59 -6.38
CA MET A 108 7.15 2.68 -5.91
C MET A 108 5.67 2.34 -6.04
N GLU A 109 5.24 1.79 -7.18
CA GLU A 109 3.84 1.41 -7.40
C GLU A 109 3.36 0.41 -6.35
N THR A 110 4.13 -0.66 -6.09
CA THR A 110 3.74 -1.66 -5.07
C THR A 110 3.68 -1.07 -3.67
N ALA A 111 4.61 -0.19 -3.30
CA ALA A 111 4.60 0.49 -2.01
C ALA A 111 3.37 1.41 -1.86
N ILE A 112 3.03 2.19 -2.89
CA ILE A 112 1.87 3.09 -2.89
C ILE A 112 0.56 2.30 -2.80
N ARG A 113 0.41 1.24 -3.59
CA ARG A 113 -0.81 0.42 -3.55
C ARG A 113 -1.01 -0.29 -2.21
N LEU A 114 0.08 -0.76 -1.59
CA LEU A 114 0.02 -1.32 -0.25
C LEU A 114 -0.40 -0.27 0.79
N ALA A 115 0.21 0.92 0.74
CA ALA A 115 -0.15 2.02 1.63
C ALA A 115 -1.62 2.45 1.47
N ASP A 116 -2.15 2.48 0.25
CA ASP A 116 -3.56 2.75 -0.03
C ASP A 116 -4.49 1.71 0.59
N ALA A 117 -4.20 0.42 0.39
CA ALA A 117 -5.01 -0.66 0.94
C ALA A 117 -5.01 -0.65 2.48
N LEU A 118 -3.84 -0.40 3.09
CA LEU A 118 -3.72 -0.27 4.54
C LEU A 118 -4.45 0.97 5.08
N GLU A 119 -4.42 2.09 4.37
CA GLU A 119 -5.20 3.29 4.74
C GLU A 119 -6.71 2.99 4.73
N ARG A 120 -7.22 2.32 3.70
CA ARG A 120 -8.65 1.94 3.63
C ARG A 120 -9.04 0.95 4.73
N GLN A 121 -8.14 0.03 5.09
CA GLN A 121 -8.34 -0.87 6.22
C GLN A 121 -8.37 -0.10 7.55
N ARG A 122 -7.39 0.78 7.77
CA ARG A 122 -7.28 1.63 8.97
C ARG A 122 -8.53 2.47 9.19
N ASP A 123 -9.11 3.04 8.14
CA ASP A 123 -10.28 3.92 8.24
C ASP A 123 -11.53 3.20 8.80
N ARG A 124 -11.50 1.87 8.90
CA ARG A 124 -12.53 1.03 9.55
C ARG A 124 -12.07 0.40 10.86
N ALA A 125 -10.78 0.49 11.19
CA ALA A 125 -10.19 -0.09 12.38
C ALA A 125 -10.34 0.82 13.61
N ILE A 126 -10.34 0.20 14.79
CA ILE A 126 -10.35 0.88 16.09
C ILE A 126 -9.26 0.31 17.01
N GLY A 127 -8.91 1.06 18.05
CA GLY A 127 -7.98 0.60 19.10
C GLY A 127 -6.61 0.17 18.55
N GLU A 128 -6.16 -1.02 18.95
CA GLU A 128 -4.83 -1.55 18.62
C GLU A 128 -4.65 -1.85 17.13
N GLN A 129 -5.70 -2.33 16.46
CA GLN A 129 -5.62 -2.62 15.01
C GLN A 129 -5.31 -1.35 14.22
N ARG A 130 -5.96 -0.23 14.56
CA ARG A 130 -5.70 1.06 13.91
C ARG A 130 -4.25 1.53 14.12
N ARG A 131 -3.68 1.32 15.31
CA ARG A 131 -2.27 1.64 15.59
C ARG A 131 -1.32 0.75 14.78
N THR A 132 -1.64 -0.54 14.68
CA THR A 132 -0.91 -1.49 13.84
C THR A 132 -0.95 -1.07 12.37
N ASP A 133 -2.13 -0.73 11.84
CA ASP A 133 -2.29 -0.28 10.45
C ASP A 133 -1.53 1.04 10.22
N ASN A 134 -1.55 1.98 11.16
CA ASN A 134 -0.76 3.21 11.09
C ASN A 134 0.75 2.93 10.96
N ALA A 135 1.28 2.02 11.78
CA ALA A 135 2.68 1.62 11.70
C ALA A 135 3.00 0.93 10.36
N ALA A 136 2.10 0.06 9.88
CA ALA A 136 2.24 -0.62 8.60
C ALA A 136 2.23 0.36 7.41
N ILE A 137 1.38 1.40 7.43
CA ILE A 137 1.37 2.45 6.40
C ILE A 137 2.72 3.16 6.36
N LEU A 138 3.25 3.58 7.52
CA LEU A 138 4.55 4.28 7.59
C LEU A 138 5.69 3.38 7.10
N ALA A 139 5.70 2.10 7.49
CA ALA A 139 6.67 1.12 6.99
C ALA A 139 6.53 0.87 5.48
N ALA A 140 5.31 0.89 4.95
CA ALA A 140 5.06 0.71 3.54
C ALA A 140 5.67 1.85 2.71
N VAL A 141 5.54 3.10 3.17
CA VAL A 141 6.01 4.29 2.44
C VAL A 141 7.46 4.70 2.76
N ALA A 142 8.08 4.15 3.81
CA ALA A 142 9.46 4.50 4.18
C ALA A 142 10.48 4.40 3.00
N PRO A 143 10.45 3.36 2.14
CA PRO A 143 11.37 3.28 1.00
C PRO A 143 11.15 4.34 -0.08
N LEU A 144 9.98 4.99 -0.12
CA LEU A 144 9.71 6.06 -1.10
C LEU A 144 10.57 7.29 -0.84
N ARG A 145 11.05 7.48 0.41
CA ARG A 145 11.92 8.59 0.84
C ARG A 145 13.40 8.37 0.52
N ALA A 146 13.74 7.39 -0.31
CA ALA A 146 15.13 7.02 -0.59
C ALA A 146 15.93 8.11 -1.35
N SER A 147 15.24 9.03 -2.04
CA SER A 147 15.85 10.16 -2.75
C SER A 147 15.08 11.44 -2.42
N PRO A 148 15.67 12.38 -1.66
CA PRO A 148 15.03 13.67 -1.37
C PRO A 148 14.60 14.38 -2.66
N ARG A 149 13.32 14.77 -2.74
CA ARG A 149 12.59 15.34 -3.88
C ARG A 149 12.38 14.41 -5.08
N GLY A 150 12.47 13.09 -4.87
CA GLY A 150 12.04 12.11 -5.86
C GLY A 150 10.52 12.04 -6.00
N PRO A 151 9.99 11.40 -7.06
CA PRO A 151 8.55 11.28 -7.29
C PRO A 151 7.79 10.57 -6.16
N GLY A 152 8.47 9.74 -5.35
CA GLY A 152 7.90 9.04 -4.19
C GLY A 152 7.71 9.89 -2.93
N ASP A 153 8.39 11.03 -2.80
CA ASP A 153 8.35 11.85 -1.57
C ASP A 153 6.96 12.43 -1.33
N GLY A 154 6.30 12.92 -2.39
CA GLY A 154 4.95 13.45 -2.29
C GLY A 154 3.92 12.42 -1.82
N TYR A 155 4.08 11.15 -2.19
CA TYR A 155 3.25 10.06 -1.70
C TYR A 155 3.57 9.74 -0.23
N ALA A 156 4.85 9.67 0.13
CA ALA A 156 5.25 9.43 1.52
C ALA A 156 4.72 10.52 2.46
N ASP A 157 4.77 11.77 2.04
CA ASP A 157 4.22 12.91 2.76
C ASP A 157 2.69 12.87 2.86
N TYR A 158 1.99 12.49 1.79
CA TYR A 158 0.53 12.28 1.82
C TYR A 158 0.10 11.27 2.89
N TYR A 159 0.71 10.08 2.89
CA TYR A 159 0.35 9.02 3.83
C TYR A 159 0.81 9.34 5.27
N ALA A 160 1.99 9.95 5.44
CA ALA A 160 2.46 10.41 6.75
C ALA A 160 1.50 11.43 7.37
N ALA A 161 1.08 12.43 6.60
CA ALA A 161 0.10 13.42 7.05
C ALA A 161 -1.23 12.76 7.48
N GLY A 162 -1.68 11.75 6.72
CA GLY A 162 -2.88 10.97 7.04
C GLY A 162 -2.77 10.19 8.34
N VAL A 163 -1.64 9.52 8.59
CA VAL A 163 -1.37 8.80 9.84
C VAL A 163 -1.33 9.77 11.02
N THR A 164 -0.62 10.89 10.90
CA THR A 164 -0.53 11.90 11.98
C THR A 164 -1.90 12.47 12.31
N LEU A 165 -2.70 12.86 11.31
CA LEU A 165 -4.08 13.31 11.52
C LEU A 165 -4.92 12.24 12.23
N ASN A 166 -4.85 10.98 11.78
CA ASN A 166 -5.60 9.88 12.37
C ASN A 166 -5.23 9.67 13.85
N ARG A 167 -3.95 9.73 14.20
CA ARG A 167 -3.47 9.63 15.59
C ARG A 167 -3.97 10.77 16.48
N VAL A 168 -4.08 11.99 15.95
CA VAL A 168 -4.69 13.11 16.68
C VAL A 168 -6.18 12.86 16.91
N GLN A 169 -6.93 12.52 15.87
CA GLN A 169 -8.38 12.33 15.92
C GLN A 169 -8.80 11.15 16.81
N SER A 170 -7.98 10.11 16.84
CA SER A 170 -8.20 8.92 17.66
C SER A 170 -7.78 9.06 19.12
N GLY A 171 -7.11 10.15 19.49
CA GLY A 171 -6.59 10.36 20.84
C GLY A 171 -5.29 9.61 21.16
N ASP A 172 -4.65 8.98 20.17
CA ASP A 172 -3.33 8.35 20.34
C ASP A 172 -2.22 9.41 20.58
N ILE A 173 -2.49 10.70 20.32
CA ILE A 173 -1.65 11.83 20.70
C ILE A 173 -2.29 12.59 21.87
N ALA A 174 -1.55 12.66 22.98
CA ALA A 174 -1.92 13.39 24.19
C ALA A 174 -2.21 14.87 23.88
N ALA A 175 -3.12 15.48 24.64
CA ALA A 175 -3.62 16.83 24.39
C ALA A 175 -2.50 17.88 24.21
N ALA A 176 -1.46 17.83 25.05
CA ALA A 176 -0.33 18.75 25.00
C ALA A 176 0.49 18.66 23.68
N GLY A 177 0.48 17.52 23.00
CA GLY A 177 1.22 17.31 21.75
C GLY A 177 0.40 17.53 20.47
N ARG A 178 -0.91 17.78 20.58
CA ARG A 178 -1.79 17.81 19.40
C ARG A 178 -1.47 18.94 18.43
N CYS A 179 -1.16 20.14 18.94
CA CYS A 179 -0.87 21.29 18.08
C CYS A 179 0.42 21.09 17.28
N ALA A 180 1.48 20.59 17.94
CA ALA A 180 2.74 20.25 17.27
C ALA A 180 2.53 19.16 16.19
N ALA A 181 1.77 18.11 16.52
CA ALA A 181 1.46 17.06 15.55
C ALA A 181 0.63 17.54 14.35
N LEU A 182 -0.35 18.43 14.57
CA LEU A 182 -1.13 19.00 13.48
C LEU A 182 -0.31 19.97 12.62
N ALA A 183 0.64 20.69 13.21
CA ALA A 183 1.60 21.50 12.45
C ALA A 183 2.50 20.63 11.56
N GLU A 184 3.04 19.53 12.11
CA GLU A 184 3.80 18.54 11.33
C GLU A 184 2.96 17.95 10.20
N ALA A 185 1.72 17.54 10.49
CA ALA A 185 0.81 17.00 9.47
C ALA A 185 0.52 18.02 8.36
N ARG A 186 0.41 19.31 8.71
CA ARG A 186 0.21 20.38 7.73
C ARG A 186 1.41 20.54 6.80
N ASP A 187 2.63 20.49 7.35
CA ASP A 187 3.86 20.62 6.57
C ASP A 187 4.04 19.41 5.65
N GLN A 188 3.77 18.19 6.16
CA GLN A 188 3.69 16.98 5.34
C GLN A 188 2.64 17.11 4.24
N ALA A 189 1.41 17.55 4.56
CA ALA A 189 0.37 17.72 3.55
C ALA A 189 0.71 18.80 2.51
N ALA A 190 1.54 19.79 2.85
CA ALA A 190 2.05 20.77 1.90
C ALA A 190 3.04 20.15 0.91
N GLY A 191 3.92 19.25 1.38
CA GLY A 191 4.84 18.46 0.55
C GLY A 191 4.17 17.38 -0.31
N ALA A 192 2.94 16.98 0.04
CA ALA A 192 2.20 15.97 -0.70
C ALA A 192 1.95 16.36 -2.18
N ALA A 193 2.33 15.47 -3.10
CA ALA A 193 2.21 15.65 -4.54
C ALA A 193 2.09 14.29 -5.24
N GLU A 194 1.48 14.30 -6.42
CA GLU A 194 1.45 13.15 -7.33
C GLU A 194 2.64 13.16 -8.28
N ALA A 195 2.94 12.00 -8.87
CA ALA A 195 3.94 11.87 -9.91
C ALA A 195 3.37 11.09 -11.12
N PRO A 196 3.74 11.45 -12.36
CA PRO A 196 3.33 10.72 -13.55
C PRO A 196 3.70 9.24 -13.48
N GLY A 197 2.82 8.36 -13.96
CA GLY A 197 3.05 6.92 -14.02
C GLY A 197 2.80 6.17 -12.70
N LEU A 198 2.54 6.86 -11.59
CA LEU A 198 2.16 6.24 -10.33
C LEU A 198 0.63 6.27 -10.13
N PRO A 199 0.07 5.41 -9.26
CA PRO A 199 -1.36 5.42 -8.96
C PRO A 199 -1.85 6.80 -8.51
N PRO A 200 -2.92 7.37 -9.08
CA PRO A 200 -3.36 8.71 -8.74
C PRO A 200 -4.00 8.76 -7.34
N LEU A 201 -3.74 9.84 -6.62
CA LEU A 201 -4.41 10.23 -5.38
C LEU A 201 -5.66 11.10 -5.66
N GLY A 202 -5.73 11.76 -6.82
CA GLY A 202 -6.76 12.71 -7.23
C GLY A 202 -7.02 13.80 -6.19
N ASN A 203 -8.30 14.09 -5.94
CA ASN A 203 -8.72 15.12 -4.99
C ASN A 203 -8.36 14.81 -3.53
N ARG A 204 -7.81 13.62 -3.22
CA ARG A 204 -7.50 13.21 -1.84
C ARG A 204 -6.43 14.07 -1.19
N ILE A 205 -5.46 14.60 -1.95
CA ILE A 205 -4.46 15.54 -1.40
C ILE A 205 -5.16 16.81 -0.89
N GLY A 206 -6.06 17.39 -1.70
CA GLY A 206 -6.84 18.56 -1.30
C GLY A 206 -7.73 18.27 -0.09
N GLN A 207 -8.42 17.11 -0.07
CA GLN A 207 -9.22 16.67 1.07
C GLN A 207 -8.39 16.49 2.34
N ARG A 208 -7.18 15.92 2.23
CA ARG A 208 -6.25 15.75 3.35
C ARG A 208 -5.85 17.11 3.94
N ARG A 209 -5.48 18.07 3.09
CA ARG A 209 -5.14 19.44 3.50
C ARG A 209 -6.32 20.11 4.22
N ALA A 210 -7.53 20.01 3.66
CA ALA A 210 -8.74 20.57 4.26
C ALA A 210 -9.07 19.92 5.62
N ALA A 211 -8.95 18.60 5.73
CA ALA A 211 -9.21 17.89 6.98
C ALA A 211 -8.22 18.28 8.10
N ILE A 212 -6.93 18.47 7.77
CA ILE A 212 -5.92 18.93 8.72
C ILE A 212 -6.21 20.37 9.17
N ALA A 213 -6.56 21.26 8.22
CA ALA A 213 -6.92 22.64 8.55
C ALA A 213 -8.15 22.71 9.47
N ALA A 214 -9.19 21.92 9.18
CA ALA A 214 -10.39 21.84 10.03
C ALA A 214 -10.06 21.31 11.43
N GLN A 215 -9.23 20.27 11.53
CA GLN A 215 -8.82 19.73 12.82
C GLN A 215 -7.98 20.72 13.63
N PHE A 216 -7.11 21.50 12.95
CA PHE A 216 -6.32 22.57 13.56
C PHE A 216 -7.23 23.68 14.13
N ALA A 217 -8.20 24.15 13.33
CA ALA A 217 -9.17 25.15 13.77
C ALA A 217 -10.01 24.68 14.97
N ALA A 218 -10.36 23.39 15.04
CA ALA A 218 -11.08 22.81 16.17
C ALA A 218 -10.26 22.75 17.48
N GLN A 219 -8.94 22.91 17.42
CA GLN A 219 -8.10 23.02 18.62
C GLN A 219 -7.97 24.46 19.11
N THR A 220 -8.23 25.49 18.29
CA THR A 220 -8.18 26.90 18.70
C THR A 220 -9.24 27.19 19.78
N PRO A 221 -8.91 27.89 20.88
CA PRO A 221 -7.69 28.68 21.15
C PRO A 221 -6.52 27.92 21.82
N ARG A 222 -6.55 26.59 21.89
CA ARG A 222 -5.52 25.79 22.59
C ARG A 222 -4.22 25.60 21.80
N CYS A 223 -4.18 25.98 20.52
CA CYS A 223 -2.96 26.03 19.74
C CYS A 223 -2.47 27.48 19.64
N PRO A 224 -1.22 27.76 20.04
CA PRO A 224 -0.60 29.08 19.89
C PRO A 224 -0.34 29.43 18.42
#